data_AF-A0A8S3INW2-F1
#
_entry.id   AF-A0A8S3INW2-F1
#
_cell.length_a   1.000
_cell.length_b   1.000
_cell.length_c   1.000
_cell.angle_alpha   90.00
_cell.angle_beta   90.00
_cell.angle_gamma   90.00
#
_symmetry.space_group_name_H-M   'P 1'
#
loop_
_entity.id
_entity.type
_entity.pdbx_description
1 polymer ?
#
loop_
_entity_poly.entity_id
_entity_poly.type
_entity_poly.pdbx_seq_one_letter_code
_entity_poly.pdbx_strand_id
1 'polypeptide(L)'
;MMLAWKLGPALTCGNVVILKPAEQTPLTALYCAALIKEAGFPPGVVNIVPGDGPNCGYAIAIHPNINKIAFTGSVEVGKKIQEAAGKSNLKRVTLELGGKSPLIICEDADLDLAVKIAHEALFTHAAQVCVAASRLFVHSKIYDQFIARSIELAKKRVVGD
;
A
#
# COMPACT_ATOMS: atom_id res chain seq x y z
N MET A 1 6.12 3.35 -4.96
CA MET A 1 6.36 1.95 -4.54
C MET A 1 5.26 0.99 -4.99
N MET A 2 3.98 1.24 -4.65
CA MET A 2 2.87 0.29 -4.92
C MET A 2 2.72 -0.14 -6.40
N LEU A 3 2.90 0.78 -7.34
CA LEU A 3 2.85 0.50 -8.78
C LEU A 3 3.90 -0.56 -9.17
N ALA A 4 5.15 -0.37 -8.76
CA ALA A 4 6.26 -1.24 -9.14
C ALA A 4 6.08 -2.66 -8.61
N TRP A 5 5.56 -2.82 -7.38
CA TRP A 5 5.30 -4.13 -6.78
C TRP A 5 4.26 -4.96 -7.52
N LYS A 6 3.37 -4.32 -8.30
CA LYS A 6 2.37 -5.04 -9.12
C LYS A 6 2.84 -5.19 -10.57
N LEU A 7 3.41 -4.13 -11.16
CA LEU A 7 3.88 -4.19 -12.55
C LEU A 7 5.06 -5.16 -12.71
N GLY A 8 6.06 -5.08 -11.84
CA GLY A 8 7.27 -5.92 -11.92
C GLY A 8 6.96 -7.40 -12.10
N PRO A 9 6.35 -8.08 -11.11
CA PRO A 9 6.05 -9.50 -11.22
C PRO A 9 5.05 -9.83 -12.34
N ALA A 10 4.09 -8.95 -12.63
CA ALA A 10 3.14 -9.20 -13.73
C ALA A 10 3.85 -9.22 -15.09
N LEU A 11 4.74 -8.26 -15.34
CA LEU A 11 5.49 -8.14 -16.59
C LEU A 11 6.55 -9.23 -16.73
N THR A 12 7.30 -9.56 -15.67
CA THR A 12 8.27 -10.67 -15.69
C THR A 12 7.61 -12.00 -16.04
N CYS A 13 6.37 -12.21 -15.60
CA CYS A 13 5.58 -13.40 -15.94
C CYS A 13 4.89 -13.32 -17.33
N GLY A 14 5.18 -12.30 -18.14
CA GLY A 14 4.64 -12.16 -19.50
C GLY A 14 3.17 -11.73 -19.57
N ASN A 15 2.61 -11.14 -18.50
CA ASN A 15 1.24 -10.63 -18.54
C ASN A 15 1.17 -9.25 -19.18
N VAL A 16 0.04 -8.95 -19.83
CA VAL A 16 -0.36 -7.57 -20.16
C VAL A 16 -1.17 -6.99 -19.00
N VAL A 17 -1.00 -5.69 -18.74
CA VAL A 17 -1.52 -5.06 -17.53
C VAL A 17 -2.36 -3.83 -17.86
N ILE A 18 -3.51 -3.74 -17.19
CA ILE A 18 -4.26 -2.49 -17.00
C ILE A 18 -4.04 -2.05 -15.56
N LEU A 19 -3.43 -0.89 -15.37
CA LEU A 19 -3.18 -0.28 -14.08
C LEU A 19 -4.07 0.94 -13.89
N LYS A 20 -4.95 0.89 -12.89
CA LYS A 20 -5.72 2.05 -12.43
C LYS A 20 -5.10 2.63 -11.14
N PRO A 21 -4.35 3.75 -11.20
CA PRO A 21 -3.86 4.41 -9.99
C PRO A 21 -5.01 5.03 -9.19
N ALA A 22 -4.81 5.32 -7.90
CA ALA A 22 -5.78 6.09 -7.14
C ALA A 22 -6.01 7.46 -7.80
N GLU A 23 -7.27 7.89 -7.89
CA GLU A 23 -7.66 9.09 -8.63
C GLU A 23 -7.04 10.38 -8.07
N GLN A 24 -6.67 10.39 -6.79
CA GLN A 24 -6.00 11.51 -6.12
C GLN A 24 -4.50 11.59 -6.44
N THR A 25 -3.88 10.50 -6.90
CA THR A 25 -2.40 10.41 -7.08
C THR A 25 -1.94 9.80 -8.42
N PRO A 26 -2.46 10.25 -9.59
CA PRO A 26 -2.18 9.60 -10.87
C PRO A 26 -0.83 9.98 -11.51
N LEU A 27 -0.23 11.11 -11.10
CA LEU A 27 0.83 11.77 -11.88
C LEU A 27 2.08 10.90 -12.09
N THR A 28 2.56 10.24 -11.04
CA THR A 28 3.75 9.37 -11.14
C THR A 28 3.47 8.10 -11.94
N ALA A 29 2.24 7.59 -11.93
CA ALA A 29 1.83 6.48 -12.78
C ALA A 29 1.81 6.90 -14.25
N LEU A 30 1.30 8.09 -14.56
CA LEU A 30 1.32 8.62 -15.93
C LEU A 30 2.74 8.90 -16.42
N TYR A 31 3.62 9.44 -15.57
CA TYR A 31 5.03 9.58 -15.93
C TYR A 31 5.70 8.22 -16.18
N CYS A 32 5.38 7.21 -15.38
CA CYS A 32 5.84 5.84 -15.62
C CYS A 32 5.36 5.29 -16.98
N ALA A 33 4.17 5.67 -17.46
CA ALA A 33 3.71 5.28 -18.81
C ALA A 33 4.65 5.82 -19.91
N ALA A 34 5.14 7.05 -19.77
CA ALA A 34 6.10 7.64 -20.70
C ALA A 34 7.42 6.85 -20.69
N LEU A 35 7.93 6.53 -19.50
CA LEU A 35 9.16 5.73 -19.34
C LEU A 35 9.02 4.30 -19.90
N ILE A 36 7.85 3.67 -19.74
CA ILE A 36 7.57 2.34 -20.31
C ILE A 36 7.62 2.37 -21.84
N LYS A 37 7.09 3.44 -22.44
CA LYS A 37 7.18 3.66 -23.89
C LYS A 37 8.63 3.85 -24.33
N GLU A 38 9.41 4.67 -23.63
CA GLU A 38 10.83 4.87 -23.89
C GLU A 38 11.64 3.57 -23.74
N ALA A 39 11.29 2.72 -22.77
CA ALA A 39 11.90 1.41 -22.56
C ALA A 39 11.57 0.38 -23.67
N GLY A 40 10.71 0.73 -24.64
CA GLY A 40 10.46 -0.10 -25.83
C GLY A 40 9.47 -1.24 -25.61
N PHE A 41 8.62 -1.19 -24.58
CA PHE A 41 7.55 -2.18 -24.43
C PHE A 41 6.59 -2.14 -25.64
N PRO A 42 6.16 -3.30 -26.16
CA PRO A 42 5.18 -3.32 -27.25
C PRO A 42 3.89 -2.57 -26.87
N PRO A 43 3.24 -1.86 -27.82
CA PRO A 43 1.98 -1.17 -27.57
C PRO A 43 0.91 -2.11 -26.96
N GLY A 44 0.25 -1.65 -25.91
CA GLY A 44 -0.81 -2.39 -25.22
C GLY A 44 -0.34 -3.35 -24.12
N VAL A 45 0.97 -3.56 -23.93
CA VAL A 45 1.48 -4.40 -22.83
C VAL A 45 1.22 -3.77 -21.46
N VAL A 46 1.36 -2.44 -21.35
CA VAL A 46 0.97 -1.69 -20.15
C VAL A 46 0.03 -0.57 -20.55
N ASN A 47 -1.14 -0.54 -19.89
CA ASN A 47 -2.15 0.48 -20.06
C ASN A 47 -2.39 1.13 -18.69
N ILE A 48 -2.15 2.43 -18.57
CA ILE A 48 -2.37 3.17 -17.33
C ILE A 48 -3.59 4.05 -17.49
N VAL A 49 -4.62 3.80 -16.69
CA VAL A 49 -5.96 4.41 -16.85
C VAL A 49 -6.36 5.10 -15.56
N PRO A 50 -6.09 6.40 -15.40
CA PRO A 50 -6.68 7.19 -14.33
C PRO A 50 -8.20 7.25 -14.46
N GLY A 51 -8.90 7.13 -13.35
CA GLY A 51 -10.36 7.13 -13.28
C GLY A 51 -10.79 6.82 -11.86
N ASP A 52 -12.06 6.99 -11.51
CA ASP A 52 -12.54 6.72 -10.16
C ASP A 52 -12.66 5.21 -9.85
N GLY A 53 -12.82 4.87 -8.58
CA GLY A 53 -13.06 3.48 -8.17
C GLY A 53 -14.41 2.93 -8.65
N PRO A 54 -15.54 3.63 -8.40
CA PRO A 54 -16.88 3.12 -8.69
C PRO A 54 -17.17 2.85 -10.17
N ASN A 55 -16.60 3.61 -11.10
CA ASN A 55 -16.82 3.40 -12.53
C ASN A 55 -15.64 2.63 -13.15
N CYS A 56 -14.44 3.22 -13.15
CA CYS A 56 -13.29 2.63 -13.83
C CYS A 56 -12.82 1.34 -13.14
N GLY A 57 -12.69 1.37 -11.81
CA GLY A 57 -12.31 0.18 -11.03
C GLY A 57 -13.34 -0.95 -11.12
N TYR A 58 -14.63 -0.64 -11.07
CA TYR A 58 -15.70 -1.64 -11.20
C TYR A 58 -15.73 -2.27 -12.60
N ALA A 59 -15.57 -1.47 -13.67
CA ALA A 59 -15.50 -1.98 -15.03
C ALA A 59 -14.35 -3.00 -15.20
N ILE A 60 -13.17 -2.71 -14.65
CA ILE A 60 -12.04 -3.65 -14.57
C ILE A 60 -12.43 -4.90 -13.77
N ALA A 61 -13.13 -4.73 -12.65
CA ALA A 61 -13.49 -5.83 -11.77
C ALA A 61 -14.42 -6.86 -12.43
N ILE A 62 -15.35 -6.42 -13.28
CA ILE A 62 -16.34 -7.29 -13.94
C ILE A 62 -15.93 -7.74 -15.34
N HIS A 63 -14.90 -7.15 -15.96
CA HIS A 63 -14.57 -7.42 -17.35
C HIS A 63 -14.30 -8.92 -17.61
N PRO A 64 -14.96 -9.56 -18.61
CA PRO A 64 -14.87 -11.00 -18.83
C PRO A 64 -13.50 -11.47 -19.30
N ASN A 65 -12.75 -10.61 -20.01
CA ASN A 65 -11.42 -10.93 -20.52
C ASN A 65 -10.28 -10.66 -19.53
N ILE A 66 -10.58 -10.18 -18.31
CA ILE A 66 -9.56 -10.02 -17.27
C ILE A 66 -9.47 -11.30 -16.47
N ASN A 67 -8.28 -11.91 -16.44
CA ASN A 67 -8.06 -13.19 -15.77
C ASN A 67 -7.62 -13.06 -14.29
N LYS A 68 -7.11 -11.88 -13.90
CA LYS A 68 -6.60 -11.63 -12.55
C LYS A 68 -6.72 -10.17 -12.14
N ILE A 69 -7.05 -9.95 -10.87
CA ILE A 69 -6.98 -8.65 -10.20
C ILE A 69 -5.99 -8.71 -9.03
N ALA A 70 -5.18 -7.67 -8.89
CA ALA A 70 -4.33 -7.45 -7.72
C ALA A 70 -4.66 -6.07 -7.14
N PHE A 71 -5.41 -6.05 -6.04
CA PHE A 71 -5.87 -4.81 -5.41
C PHE A 71 -5.13 -4.53 -4.11
N THR A 72 -4.84 -3.26 -3.86
CA THR A 72 -4.34 -2.76 -2.58
C THR A 72 -5.17 -1.55 -2.19
N GLY A 73 -5.75 -1.56 -0.99
CA GLY A 73 -6.65 -0.50 -0.54
C GLY A 73 -7.36 -0.89 0.75
N SER A 74 -8.62 -0.48 0.92
CA SER A 74 -9.39 -0.77 2.13
C SER A 74 -10.09 -2.13 2.06
N VAL A 75 -10.38 -2.72 3.23
CA VAL A 75 -11.16 -3.95 3.37
C VAL A 75 -12.52 -3.85 2.67
N GLU A 76 -13.21 -2.72 2.82
CA GLU A 76 -14.53 -2.51 2.22
C GLU A 76 -14.50 -2.61 0.70
N VAL A 77 -13.54 -1.95 0.05
CA VAL A 77 -13.40 -1.99 -1.41
C VAL A 77 -12.88 -3.36 -1.88
N GLY A 78 -11.99 -3.99 -1.11
CA GLY A 78 -11.50 -5.34 -1.40
C GLY A 78 -12.62 -6.37 -1.47
N LYS A 79 -13.60 -6.30 -0.56
CA LYS A 79 -14.81 -7.14 -0.59
C LYS A 79 -15.63 -6.92 -1.86
N LYS A 80 -15.88 -5.66 -2.23
CA LYS A 80 -16.61 -5.32 -3.47
C LYS A 80 -15.92 -5.87 -4.72
N ILE A 81 -14.58 -5.82 -4.77
CA ILE A 81 -13.79 -6.38 -5.87
C ILE A 81 -13.91 -7.91 -5.91
N GLN A 82 -13.80 -8.57 -4.75
CA GLN A 82 -13.94 -10.03 -4.66
C GLN A 82 -15.33 -10.50 -5.13
N GLU A 83 -16.39 -9.79 -4.72
CA GLU A 83 -17.76 -10.07 -5.14
C GLU A 83 -17.95 -9.87 -6.65
N ALA A 84 -17.45 -8.76 -7.20
CA ALA A 84 -17.52 -8.46 -8.63
C ALA A 84 -16.78 -9.50 -9.47
N ALA A 85 -15.58 -9.92 -9.03
CA ALA A 85 -14.83 -11.00 -9.66
C ALA A 85 -15.59 -12.34 -9.62
N GLY A 86 -16.19 -12.66 -8.47
CA GLY A 86 -16.99 -13.87 -8.28
C GLY A 86 -18.22 -13.93 -9.17
N LYS A 87 -18.96 -12.81 -9.28
CA LYS A 87 -20.19 -12.70 -10.09
C LYS A 87 -19.94 -12.64 -11.60
N SER A 88 -18.71 -12.36 -12.05
CA SER A 88 -18.40 -12.16 -13.46
C SER A 88 -17.85 -13.42 -14.13
N ASN A 89 -16.63 -13.83 -13.81
CA ASN A 89 -15.94 -14.92 -14.49
C ASN A 89 -15.04 -15.74 -13.54
N LEU A 90 -15.23 -15.61 -12.22
CA LEU A 90 -14.41 -16.27 -11.20
C LEU A 90 -12.90 -15.99 -11.35
N LYS A 91 -12.53 -14.82 -11.89
CA LYS A 91 -11.14 -14.39 -12.04
C LYS A 91 -10.39 -14.41 -10.71
N ARG A 92 -9.09 -14.70 -10.77
CA ARG A 92 -8.23 -14.74 -9.58
C ARG A 92 -8.10 -13.35 -8.95
N VAL A 93 -8.18 -13.26 -7.62
CA VAL A 93 -8.02 -11.99 -6.89
C VAL A 93 -6.95 -12.12 -5.83
N THR A 94 -6.10 -11.11 -5.71
CA THR A 94 -5.18 -10.93 -4.57
C THR A 94 -5.44 -9.57 -3.94
N LEU A 95 -5.55 -9.55 -2.61
CA LEU A 95 -6.01 -8.39 -1.84
C LEU A 95 -5.00 -8.05 -0.73
N GLU A 96 -4.56 -6.79 -0.69
CA GLU A 96 -3.78 -6.20 0.41
C GLU A 96 -4.60 -5.07 1.03
N LEU A 97 -5.10 -5.26 2.26
CA LEU A 97 -6.27 -4.52 2.76
C LEU A 97 -6.01 -3.65 4.00
N GLY A 98 -4.75 -3.28 4.23
CA GLY A 98 -4.31 -2.56 5.43
C GLY A 98 -4.14 -3.47 6.64
N GLY A 99 -3.90 -2.87 7.81
CA GLY A 99 -3.65 -3.63 9.04
C GLY A 99 -3.70 -2.79 10.31
N LYS A 100 -3.69 -3.50 11.45
CA LYS A 100 -3.49 -2.94 12.79
C LYS A 100 -2.22 -3.55 13.38
N SER A 101 -1.09 -3.28 12.73
CA SER A 101 0.17 -3.98 12.99
C SER A 101 0.71 -3.69 14.40
N PRO A 102 0.98 -4.73 15.20
CA PRO A 102 1.54 -4.57 16.54
C PRO A 102 3.06 -4.40 16.49
N LEU A 103 3.60 -3.58 17.40
CA LEU A 103 5.02 -3.57 17.76
C LEU A 103 5.14 -3.90 19.25
N ILE A 104 5.82 -5.00 19.57
CA ILE A 104 5.99 -5.49 20.94
C ILE A 104 7.42 -5.15 21.39
N ILE A 105 7.53 -4.46 22.52
CA ILE A 105 8.80 -3.99 23.10
C ILE A 105 8.98 -4.67 24.46
N CYS A 106 9.88 -5.64 24.48
CA CYS A 106 10.20 -6.44 25.67
C CYS A 106 11.06 -5.67 26.68
N GLU A 107 11.17 -6.19 27.91
CA GLU A 107 11.89 -5.52 29.00
C GLU A 107 13.39 -5.34 28.77
N ASP A 108 13.98 -6.22 27.97
CA ASP A 108 15.40 -6.31 27.64
C ASP A 108 15.73 -5.59 26.32
N ALA A 109 14.76 -4.96 25.69
CA ALA A 109 14.98 -4.18 24.49
C ALA A 109 15.90 -2.98 24.78
N ASP A 110 16.79 -2.66 23.84
CA ASP A 110 17.47 -1.37 23.82
C ASP A 110 16.41 -0.26 23.72
N LEU A 111 16.25 0.49 24.81
CA LEU A 111 15.16 1.45 24.95
C LEU A 111 15.29 2.62 23.99
N ASP A 112 16.50 3.09 23.69
CA ASP A 112 16.72 4.20 22.77
C ASP A 112 16.44 3.79 21.33
N LEU A 113 16.92 2.60 20.94
CA LEU A 113 16.61 2.03 19.64
C LEU A 113 15.11 1.75 19.50
N ALA A 114 14.47 1.19 20.53
CA ALA A 114 13.05 0.86 20.51
C ALA A 114 12.17 2.11 20.31
N VAL A 115 12.49 3.22 21.00
CA VAL A 115 11.78 4.51 20.82
C VAL A 115 11.96 5.02 19.39
N LYS A 116 13.18 4.96 18.83
CA LYS A 116 13.44 5.40 17.46
C LYS A 116 12.66 4.56 16.44
N ILE A 117 12.72 3.24 16.54
CA ILE A 117 12.01 2.30 15.64
C ILE A 117 10.50 2.54 15.73
N ALA A 118 9.94 2.66 16.93
CA ALA A 118 8.53 2.93 17.14
C ALA A 118 8.08 4.22 16.43
N HIS A 119 8.90 5.26 16.51
CA HIS A 119 8.64 6.54 15.85
C HIS A 119 8.73 6.46 14.34
N GLU A 120 9.74 5.80 13.80
CA GLU A 120 9.87 5.57 12.36
C GLU A 120 8.72 4.71 11.84
N ALA A 121 8.37 3.63 12.53
CA ALA A 121 7.34 2.69 12.12
C ALA A 121 5.91 3.28 12.13
N LEU A 122 5.66 4.34 12.91
CA LEU A 122 4.36 5.00 12.96
C LEU A 122 4.32 6.31 12.18
N PHE A 123 5.26 7.23 12.41
CA PHE A 123 5.17 8.59 11.87
C PHE A 123 5.70 8.74 10.44
N THR A 124 6.36 7.71 9.87
CA THR A 124 6.77 7.73 8.46
C THR A 124 5.55 7.94 7.56
N HIS A 125 5.69 8.84 6.57
CA HIS A 125 4.62 9.19 5.63
C HIS A 125 3.30 9.59 6.32
N ALA A 126 3.41 10.27 7.47
CA ALA A 126 2.27 10.67 8.31
C ALA A 126 1.34 9.49 8.66
N ALA A 127 1.92 8.32 8.94
CA ALA A 127 1.22 7.06 9.23
C ALA A 127 0.35 6.50 8.09
N GLN A 128 0.43 7.04 6.87
CA GLN A 128 -0.28 6.54 5.69
C GLN A 128 0.46 5.33 5.07
N VAL A 129 0.82 4.36 5.92
CA VAL A 129 1.59 3.17 5.55
C VAL A 129 0.80 1.92 5.94
N CYS A 130 0.61 0.99 5.00
CA CYS A 130 -0.21 -0.21 5.22
C CYS A 130 0.30 -1.12 6.35
N VAL A 131 1.60 -1.06 6.63
CA VAL A 131 2.28 -1.84 7.69
C VAL A 131 2.65 -0.99 8.90
N ALA A 132 2.12 0.23 9.04
CA ALA A 132 2.44 1.11 10.16
C ALA A 132 2.21 0.43 11.52
N ALA A 133 3.17 0.56 12.43
CA ALA A 133 3.10 0.05 13.79
C ALA A 133 2.15 0.91 14.65
N SER A 134 0.85 0.83 14.36
CA SER A 134 -0.17 1.67 15.00
C SER A 134 -0.68 1.15 16.34
N ARG A 135 -0.11 0.05 16.84
CA ARG A 135 -0.39 -0.49 18.17
C ARG A 135 0.90 -0.94 18.82
N LEU A 136 1.31 -0.26 19.88
CA LEU A 136 2.51 -0.63 20.63
C LEU A 136 2.11 -1.39 21.89
N PHE A 137 2.85 -2.44 22.20
CA PHE A 137 2.80 -3.14 23.47
C PHE A 137 4.16 -3.01 24.13
N VAL A 138 4.25 -2.26 25.22
CA VAL A 138 5.51 -1.99 25.91
C VAL A 138 5.47 -2.68 27.26
N HIS A 139 6.54 -3.41 27.59
CA HIS A 139 6.63 -4.11 28.85
C HIS A 139 6.55 -3.13 30.04
N SER A 140 5.80 -3.49 31.08
CA SER A 140 5.45 -2.60 32.18
C SER A 140 6.66 -1.98 32.89
N LYS A 141 7.75 -2.75 33.07
CA LYS A 141 8.98 -2.27 33.73
C LYS A 141 9.68 -1.11 33.01
N ILE A 142 9.50 -0.98 31.70
CA ILE A 142 10.15 0.07 30.88
C ILE A 142 9.15 1.10 30.34
N TYR A 143 7.85 0.93 30.62
CA TYR A 143 6.77 1.70 30.03
C TYR A 143 6.94 3.21 30.24
N ASP A 144 7.13 3.65 31.49
CA ASP A 144 7.21 5.09 31.80
C ASP A 144 8.42 5.75 31.15
N GLN A 145 9.56 5.06 31.12
CA GLN A 145 10.76 5.56 30.47
C GLN A 145 10.59 5.64 28.95
N PHE A 146 9.95 4.63 28.35
CA PHE A 146 9.62 4.62 26.92
C PHE A 146 8.72 5.81 26.57
N ILE A 147 7.66 6.05 27.35
CA ILE A 147 6.72 7.15 27.12
C ILE A 147 7.42 8.50 27.23
N ALA A 148 8.23 8.71 28.27
CA ALA A 148 8.96 9.97 28.45
C ALA A 148 9.87 10.28 27.26
N ARG A 149 10.68 9.30 26.83
CA ARG A 149 11.58 9.46 25.66
C ARG A 149 10.80 9.65 24.36
N SER A 150 9.68 8.93 24.19
CA SER A 150 8.81 9.05 23.02
C SER A 150 8.18 10.44 22.89
N ILE A 151 7.73 11.04 23.99
CA ILE A 151 7.18 12.41 24.02
C ILE A 151 8.25 13.42 23.61
N GLU A 152 9.46 13.31 24.17
CA GLU A 152 10.56 14.22 23.85
C GLU A 152 10.97 14.12 22.37
N LEU A 153 10.94 12.93 21.79
CA LEU A 153 11.18 12.74 20.36
C LEU A 153 10.04 13.31 19.51
N ALA A 154 8.79 13.15 19.94
CA ALA A 154 7.62 13.68 19.22
C ALA A 154 7.64 15.22 19.14
N LYS A 155 7.96 15.91 20.25
CA LYS A 155 8.05 17.38 20.31
C LYS A 155 9.09 17.98 19.37
N LYS A 156 10.12 17.20 19.02
CA LYS A 156 11.21 17.63 18.12
C LYS A 156 10.87 17.43 16.64
N ARG A 157 9.73 16.81 16.31
CA ARG A 157 9.33 16.62 14.91
C ARG A 157 8.90 17.95 14.30
N VAL A 158 9.47 18.27 13.16
CA VAL A 158 9.06 19.41 12.33
C VAL A 158 7.92 18.98 11.42
N VAL A 159 6.89 19.82 11.32
CA VAL A 159 5.74 19.62 10.44
C VAL A 159 5.69 20.77 9.44
N GLY A 160 5.76 20.45 8.15
CA GLY A 160 5.78 21.44 7.08
C GLY A 160 6.80 21.08 6.00
N ASP A 161 6.81 21.91 4.96
CA ASP A 161 7.92 22.06 4.00
C ASP A 161 8.96 23.02 4.59
#